data_AF-A0A7S0QXB6-F1
#
_entry.id   AF-A0A7S0QXB6-F1
#
_cell.length_a   1.000
_cell.length_b   1.000
_cell.length_c   1.000
_cell.angle_alpha   90.00
_cell.angle_beta   90.00
_cell.angle_gamma   90.00
#
_symmetry.space_group_name_H-M   'P 1'
#
loop_
_entity.id
_entity.type
_entity.pdbx_description
1 polymer ?
#
loop_
_entity_poly.entity_id
_entity_poly.type
_entity_poly.pdbx_seq_one_letter_code
_entity_poly.pdbx_strand_id
1 'polypeptide(L)'
;NTLWKVFTSMCTAIFLADMVVQTVTDRADKHGARSGNIKETMRLYLRTHFTTDLIGSFPWDLLLLVLVGDQSWLDYARIPQLLRLIGFRSRLQQWHNGVKNEDVVNVVYALVRVTIIVHFLSCLTAIVARETRDHLDSDNVLDDWIGFPDYYFEGEAVRYIASLYWTSSTMYGERTNPVNDATLVHSLL
;
A
#
# COMPACT_ATOMS: atom_id res chain seq x y z
N ASN A 1 5.75 19.13 -2.50
CA ASN A 1 6.07 18.16 -3.58
C ASN A 1 7.54 17.73 -3.66
N THR A 2 8.54 18.61 -3.50
CA THR A 2 9.97 18.21 -3.61
C THR A 2 10.43 17.26 -2.49
N LEU A 3 10.03 17.52 -1.23
CA LEU A 3 10.37 16.66 -0.09
C LEU A 3 9.86 15.21 -0.26
N TRP A 4 8.62 15.04 -0.73
CA TRP A 4 8.05 13.72 -1.00
C TRP A 4 8.85 12.95 -2.05
N LYS A 5 9.23 13.61 -3.16
CA LYS A 5 10.06 12.99 -4.20
C LYS A 5 11.43 12.55 -3.66
N VAL A 6 12.07 13.38 -2.83
CA VAL A 6 13.34 13.04 -2.19
C VAL A 6 13.17 11.83 -1.27
N PHE A 7 12.14 11.82 -0.43
CA PHE A 7 11.84 10.70 0.46
C PHE A 7 11.62 9.39 -0.30
N THR A 8 10.78 9.40 -1.34
CA THR A 8 10.52 8.21 -2.18
C THR A 8 11.80 7.72 -2.89
N SER A 9 12.64 8.64 -3.36
CA SER A 9 13.92 8.32 -3.97
C SER A 9 14.88 7.66 -2.96
N MET A 10 14.98 8.23 -1.74
CA MET A 10 15.78 7.65 -0.66
C MET A 10 15.30 6.24 -0.29
N CYS A 11 14.00 6.04 -0.10
CA CYS A 11 13.44 4.71 0.18
C CYS A 11 13.77 3.72 -0.94
N THR A 12 13.64 4.13 -2.20
CA THR A 12 13.96 3.28 -3.35
C THR A 12 15.44 2.89 -3.37
N ALA A 13 16.35 3.81 -3.07
CA ALA A 13 17.78 3.53 -2.95
C ALA A 13 18.08 2.53 -1.82
N ILE A 14 17.41 2.65 -0.68
CA ILE A 14 17.54 1.70 0.44
C ILE A 14 17.07 0.30 0.03
N PHE A 15 15.94 0.18 -0.68
CA PHE A 15 15.45 -1.11 -1.15
C PHE A 15 16.37 -1.74 -2.19
N LEU A 16 16.96 -0.96 -3.10
CA LEU A 16 17.96 -1.45 -4.04
C LEU A 16 19.24 -1.92 -3.33
N ALA A 17 19.69 -1.19 -2.31
CA ALA A 17 20.83 -1.61 -1.50
C ALA A 17 20.53 -2.92 -0.73
N ASP A 18 19.35 -3.03 -0.12
CA ASP A 18 18.88 -4.25 0.55
C ASP A 18 18.77 -5.44 -0.41
N MET A 19 18.31 -5.22 -1.65
CA MET A 19 18.31 -6.23 -2.71
C MET A 19 19.73 -6.76 -2.98
N VAL A 20 20.73 -5.88 -3.08
CA VAL A 20 22.13 -6.28 -3.25
C VAL A 20 22.66 -7.03 -2.02
N VAL A 21 22.39 -6.55 -0.81
CA VAL A 21 22.81 -7.22 0.43
C VAL A 21 22.22 -8.63 0.52
N GLN A 22 20.96 -8.83 0.13
CA GLN A 22 20.32 -10.14 0.10
C GLN A 22 20.94 -11.14 -0.87
N THR A 23 21.65 -10.69 -1.90
CA THR A 23 22.37 -11.61 -2.81
C THR A 23 23.59 -12.24 -2.16
N VAL A 24 24.17 -11.56 -1.15
CA VAL A 24 25.39 -11.97 -0.45
C VAL A 24 25.07 -12.56 0.94
N THR A 25 23.90 -12.28 1.48
CA THR A 25 23.49 -12.74 2.80
C THR A 25 23.13 -14.21 2.78
N ASP A 26 23.96 -15.01 3.46
CA ASP A 26 23.78 -16.45 3.60
C ASP A 26 22.44 -16.79 4.27
N ARG A 27 21.68 -17.70 3.65
CA ARG A 27 20.40 -18.20 4.14
C ARG A 27 20.61 -19.57 4.75
N ALA A 28 20.04 -19.78 5.94
CA ALA A 28 19.97 -21.11 6.53
C ALA A 28 19.18 -22.03 5.59
N ASP A 29 19.76 -23.18 5.27
CA ASP A 29 19.11 -24.23 4.52
C ASP A 29 17.93 -24.81 5.34
N LYS A 30 17.08 -25.61 4.71
CA LYS A 30 15.89 -26.25 5.32
C LYS A 30 16.20 -27.07 6.58
N HIS A 31 17.48 -27.45 6.76
CA HIS A 31 18.01 -28.18 7.90
C HIS A 31 18.66 -27.30 8.97
N GLY A 32 18.56 -25.97 8.86
CA GLY A 32 19.15 -25.00 9.80
C GLY A 32 20.66 -24.79 9.63
N ALA A 33 21.30 -25.52 8.72
CA ALA A 33 22.71 -25.33 8.38
C ALA A 33 22.88 -24.14 7.42
N ARG A 34 23.85 -23.28 7.71
CA ARG A 34 24.22 -22.16 6.83
C ARG A 34 24.96 -22.67 5.60
N SER A 35 24.49 -22.32 4.40
CA SER A 35 25.20 -22.62 3.17
C SER A 35 26.40 -21.67 3.09
N GLY A 36 27.56 -22.12 3.57
CA GLY A 36 28.81 -21.35 3.48
C GLY A 36 29.26 -20.98 2.05
N ASN A 37 28.43 -21.23 1.03
CA ASN A 37 28.69 -20.96 -0.37
C ASN A 37 27.78 -19.85 -0.92
N ILE A 38 28.33 -18.64 -1.02
CA ILE A 38 27.68 -17.44 -1.56
C ILE A 38 27.07 -17.69 -2.96
N LYS A 39 27.70 -18.52 -3.81
CA LYS A 39 27.19 -18.78 -5.18
C LYS A 39 25.86 -19.52 -5.19
N GLU A 40 25.66 -20.42 -4.22
CA GLU A 40 24.43 -21.19 -4.10
C GLU A 40 23.30 -20.31 -3.59
N THR A 41 23.57 -19.50 -2.55
CA THR A 41 22.65 -18.50 -2.02
C THR A 41 22.21 -17.50 -3.08
N MET A 42 23.15 -16.99 -3.88
CA MET A 42 22.84 -16.07 -4.98
C MET A 42 21.94 -16.75 -6.03
N ARG A 43 22.23 -18.00 -6.43
CA ARG A 43 21.42 -18.72 -7.41
C ARG A 43 20.00 -18.94 -6.91
N LEU A 44 19.84 -19.31 -5.64
CA LEU A 44 18.53 -19.53 -5.03
C LEU A 44 17.73 -18.21 -4.98
N TYR A 45 18.36 -17.12 -4.59
CA TYR A 45 17.74 -15.79 -4.55
C TYR A 45 17.31 -15.31 -5.94
N LEU A 46 18.19 -15.41 -6.94
CA LEU A 46 17.92 -15.04 -8.32
C LEU A 46 16.71 -15.79 -8.91
N ARG A 47 16.47 -17.02 -8.47
CA ARG A 47 15.35 -17.85 -8.94
C ARG A 47 14.02 -17.55 -8.25
N THR A 48 14.03 -17.06 -7.02
CA THR A 48 12.84 -17.04 -6.14
C THR A 48 12.30 -15.64 -5.89
N HIS A 49 13.16 -14.70 -5.51
CA HIS A 49 12.75 -13.38 -5.00
C HIS A 49 13.28 -12.22 -5.82
N PHE A 50 14.31 -12.45 -6.65
CA PHE A 50 14.94 -11.37 -7.41
C PHE A 50 13.97 -10.65 -8.36
N THR A 51 13.10 -11.38 -9.07
CA THR A 51 12.16 -10.76 -10.02
C THR A 51 11.13 -9.88 -9.30
N THR A 52 10.59 -10.34 -8.18
CA THR A 52 9.63 -9.57 -7.37
C THR A 52 10.29 -8.35 -6.73
N ASP A 53 11.51 -8.50 -6.21
CA ASP A 53 12.25 -7.42 -5.57
C ASP A 53 12.71 -6.38 -6.61
N LEU A 54 13.12 -6.83 -7.80
CA LEU A 54 13.52 -5.96 -8.90
C LEU A 54 12.34 -5.13 -9.40
N ILE A 55 11.21 -5.77 -9.74
CA ILE A 55 10.01 -5.05 -10.23
C ILE A 55 9.49 -4.11 -9.13
N GLY A 56 9.50 -4.52 -7.87
CA GLY A 56 9.08 -3.65 -6.76
C GLY A 56 10.03 -2.46 -6.54
N SER A 57 11.34 -2.65 -6.68
CA SER A 57 12.35 -1.63 -6.36
C SER A 57 12.74 -0.76 -7.55
N PHE A 58 12.27 -1.09 -8.76
CA PHE A 58 12.59 -0.33 -9.95
C PHE A 58 11.93 1.06 -9.93
N PRO A 59 12.65 2.14 -10.30
CA PRO A 59 12.12 3.51 -10.28
C PRO A 59 11.22 3.78 -11.51
N TRP A 60 10.06 3.13 -11.57
CA TRP A 60 9.09 3.24 -12.65
C TRP A 60 8.66 4.67 -12.95
N ASP A 61 8.51 5.50 -11.91
CA ASP A 61 8.17 6.93 -12.03
C ASP A 61 9.18 7.69 -12.90
N LEU A 62 10.48 7.42 -12.75
CA LEU A 62 11.53 8.07 -13.53
C LEU A 62 11.57 7.53 -14.97
N LEU A 63 11.38 6.22 -15.12
CA LEU A 63 11.37 5.57 -16.44
C LEU A 63 10.20 6.10 -17.29
N LEU A 64 8.99 6.15 -16.73
CA LEU A 64 7.80 6.62 -17.43
C LEU A 64 7.86 8.12 -17.74
N LEU A 65 8.43 8.91 -16.83
CA LEU A 65 8.69 10.33 -17.09
C LEU A 65 9.60 10.54 -18.30
N VAL A 66 10.64 9.73 -18.46
CA VAL A 66 11.60 9.83 -19.58
C VAL A 66 11.02 9.26 -20.88
N LEU A 67 10.27 8.16 -20.82
CA LEU A 67 9.76 7.46 -22.01
C LEU A 67 8.49 8.07 -22.60
N VAL A 68 7.53 8.45 -21.73
CA VAL A 68 6.18 8.84 -22.15
C VAL A 68 6.03 10.36 -22.10
N GLY A 69 6.71 11.05 -21.18
CA GLY A 69 6.62 12.50 -21.01
C GLY A 69 5.27 13.01 -20.52
N ASP A 70 4.27 12.14 -20.39
CA ASP A 70 2.94 12.46 -19.88
C ASP A 70 2.87 12.26 -18.36
N GLN A 71 2.28 13.24 -17.70
CA GLN A 71 2.18 13.33 -16.26
C GLN A 71 0.99 12.53 -15.70
N SER A 72 0.00 12.21 -16.55
CA SER A 72 -1.22 11.48 -16.18
C SER A 72 -0.94 10.04 -15.69
N TRP A 73 0.08 9.38 -16.23
CA TRP A 73 0.44 7.99 -15.87
C TRP A 73 1.35 7.87 -14.65
N LEU A 74 1.89 8.99 -14.15
CA LEU A 74 2.87 8.99 -13.04
C LEU A 74 2.26 8.54 -11.71
N ASP A 75 0.95 8.70 -11.52
CA ASP A 75 0.28 8.24 -10.31
C ASP A 75 0.16 6.71 -10.27
N TYR A 76 -0.05 6.09 -11.44
CA TYR A 76 -0.13 4.63 -11.58
C TYR A 76 1.25 3.96 -11.64
N ALA A 77 2.30 4.70 -12.02
CA ALA A 77 3.69 4.24 -12.03
C ALA A 77 4.17 3.66 -10.69
N ARG A 78 3.49 4.02 -9.59
CA ARG A 78 3.82 3.58 -8.23
C ARG A 78 3.18 2.26 -7.83
N ILE A 79 2.18 1.78 -8.56
CA ILE A 79 1.48 0.52 -8.25
C ILE A 79 2.43 -0.68 -8.18
N PRO A 80 3.41 -0.85 -9.09
CA PRO A 80 4.37 -1.95 -8.98
C PRO A 80 5.19 -1.92 -7.69
N GLN A 81 5.38 -0.75 -7.06
CA GLN A 81 6.09 -0.63 -5.79
C GLN A 81 5.33 -1.32 -4.63
N LEU A 82 4.02 -1.58 -4.78
CA LEU A 82 3.24 -2.37 -3.83
C LEU A 82 3.72 -3.83 -3.75
N LEU A 83 4.42 -4.35 -4.77
CA LEU A 83 5.04 -5.67 -4.72
C LEU A 83 6.07 -5.80 -3.57
N ARG A 84 6.63 -4.68 -3.09
CA ARG A 84 7.50 -4.65 -1.90
C ARG A 84 6.79 -5.20 -0.66
N LEU A 85 5.46 -5.08 -0.56
CA LEU A 85 4.67 -5.61 0.56
C LEU A 85 4.67 -7.14 0.60
N ILE A 86 4.81 -7.79 -0.56
CA ILE A 86 4.91 -9.26 -0.64
C ILE A 86 6.23 -9.72 -0.03
N GLY A 87 7.33 -9.03 -0.34
CA GLY A 87 8.64 -9.28 0.28
C GLY A 87 8.64 -8.98 1.79
N PHE A 88 7.92 -7.95 2.22
CA PHE A 88 7.77 -7.63 3.64
C PHE A 88 7.04 -8.73 4.42
N ARG A 89 6.00 -9.34 3.82
CA ARG A 89 5.23 -10.43 4.44
C ARG A 89 6.12 -11.61 4.86
N SER A 90 7.04 -12.05 3.99
CA SER A 90 7.90 -13.21 4.28
C SER A 90 8.88 -12.91 5.42
N ARG A 91 9.41 -11.68 5.49
CA ARG A 91 10.29 -11.23 6.57
C ARG A 91 9.55 -11.10 7.90
N LEU A 92 8.34 -10.54 7.86
CA LEU A 92 7.50 -10.39 9.04
C LEU A 92 7.10 -11.76 9.61
N GLN A 93 6.91 -12.77 8.76
CA GLN A 93 6.69 -14.16 9.18
C GLN A 93 7.93 -14.81 9.80
N GLN A 94 9.13 -14.56 9.26
CA GLN A 94 10.38 -15.03 9.88
C GLN A 94 10.61 -14.39 11.26
N TRP A 95 10.30 -13.10 11.40
CA TRP A 95 10.37 -12.41 12.69
C TRP A 95 9.37 -12.97 13.69
N HIS A 96 8.12 -13.20 13.26
CA HIS A 96 7.06 -13.80 14.08
C HIS A 96 7.50 -15.15 14.67
N ASN A 97 8.10 -16.02 13.86
CA ASN A 97 8.59 -17.33 14.30
C ASN A 97 9.75 -17.26 15.33
N GLY A 98 10.38 -16.10 15.50
CA GLY A 98 11.49 -15.90 16.43
C GLY A 98 11.09 -15.36 17.81
N VAL A 99 9.81 -15.00 18.02
CA VAL A 99 9.35 -14.37 19.26
C VAL A 99 8.77 -15.42 20.23
N LYS A 100 9.11 -15.31 21.51
CA LYS A 100 8.70 -16.27 22.56
C LYS A 100 7.24 -16.12 23.01
N ASN A 101 6.62 -14.96 22.79
CA ASN A 101 5.25 -14.66 23.22
C ASN A 101 4.32 -14.63 22.00
N GLU A 102 3.94 -15.82 21.54
CA GLU A 102 3.21 -16.02 20.29
C GLU A 102 1.84 -15.33 20.29
N ASP A 103 1.13 -15.35 21.42
CA ASP A 103 -0.23 -14.79 21.55
C ASP A 103 -0.27 -13.28 21.33
N VAL A 104 0.63 -12.53 22.00
CA VAL A 104 0.71 -11.07 21.84
C VAL A 104 1.10 -10.71 20.42
N VAL A 105 2.07 -11.43 19.83
CA VAL A 105 2.51 -11.16 18.46
C VAL A 105 1.40 -11.48 17.46
N ASN A 106 0.63 -12.55 17.67
CA ASN A 106 -0.52 -12.90 16.83
C ASN A 106 -1.58 -11.79 16.81
N VAL A 107 -1.92 -11.26 17.99
CA VAL A 107 -2.88 -10.14 18.10
C VAL A 107 -2.34 -8.90 17.39
N VAL A 108 -1.08 -8.53 17.62
CA VAL A 108 -0.46 -7.37 16.96
C VAL A 108 -0.42 -7.56 15.44
N TYR A 109 -0.06 -8.74 14.95
CA TYR A 109 -0.02 -9.05 13.52
C TYR A 109 -1.43 -8.96 12.91
N ALA A 110 -2.45 -9.49 13.60
CA ALA A 110 -3.83 -9.40 13.17
C ALA A 110 -4.28 -7.93 13.06
N LEU A 111 -3.99 -7.10 14.07
CA LEU A 111 -4.30 -5.67 14.04
C LEU A 111 -3.62 -4.96 12.87
N VAL A 112 -2.32 -5.18 12.66
CA VAL A 112 -1.58 -4.60 11.53
C VAL A 112 -2.19 -5.01 10.18
N ARG A 113 -2.56 -6.29 10.02
CA ARG A 113 -3.22 -6.76 8.79
C ARG A 113 -4.56 -6.06 8.56
N VAL A 114 -5.39 -5.95 9.60
CA VAL A 114 -6.70 -5.29 9.51
C VAL A 114 -6.53 -3.81 9.16
N THR A 115 -5.63 -3.09 9.84
CA THR A 115 -5.36 -1.67 9.53
C THR A 115 -4.91 -1.46 8.08
N ILE A 116 -4.03 -2.33 7.57
CA ILE A 116 -3.58 -2.27 6.18
C ILE A 116 -4.75 -2.49 5.22
N ILE A 117 -5.60 -3.49 5.46
CA ILE A 117 -6.77 -3.77 4.62
C ILE A 117 -7.74 -2.57 4.62
N VAL A 118 -8.07 -2.04 5.79
CA VAL A 118 -8.95 -0.87 5.95
C VAL A 118 -8.38 0.35 5.21
N HIS A 119 -7.07 0.60 5.30
CA HIS A 119 -6.41 1.69 4.58
C HIS A 119 -6.49 1.52 3.05
N PHE A 120 -6.24 0.31 2.53
CA PHE A 120 -6.31 0.07 1.09
C PHE A 120 -7.73 0.20 0.55
N LEU A 121 -8.72 -0.35 1.25
CA LEU A 121 -10.12 -0.23 0.86
C LEU A 121 -10.60 1.23 0.90
N SER A 122 -10.23 1.98 1.93
CA SER A 122 -10.57 3.42 2.03
C SER A 122 -9.89 4.29 0.97
N CYS A 123 -8.62 4.02 0.66
CA CYS A 123 -7.95 4.69 -0.45
C CYS A 123 -8.59 4.34 -1.80
N LEU A 124 -8.97 3.08 -2.01
CA LEU A 124 -9.64 2.64 -3.24
C LEU A 124 -11.00 3.32 -3.39
N THR A 125 -11.80 3.38 -2.34
CA THR A 125 -13.11 4.02 -2.38
C THR A 125 -12.98 5.54 -2.58
N ALA A 126 -11.98 6.18 -1.97
CA ALA A 126 -11.65 7.59 -2.23
C ALA A 126 -11.26 7.84 -3.70
N ILE A 127 -10.46 6.96 -4.31
CA ILE A 127 -10.08 7.07 -5.72
C ILE A 127 -11.30 6.90 -6.62
N VAL A 128 -12.12 5.87 -6.39
CA VAL A 128 -13.35 5.64 -7.16
C VAL A 128 -14.26 6.86 -7.09
N ALA A 129 -14.47 7.43 -5.90
CA ALA A 129 -15.28 8.63 -5.74
C ALA A 129 -14.72 9.86 -6.49
N ARG A 130 -13.40 9.97 -6.61
CA ARG A 130 -12.76 11.04 -7.39
C ARG A 130 -12.96 10.85 -8.89
N GLU A 131 -12.67 9.66 -9.41
CA GLU A 131 -12.78 9.37 -10.84
C GLU A 131 -14.24 9.39 -11.33
N THR A 132 -15.19 8.88 -10.53
CA THR A 132 -16.63 8.96 -10.86
C THR A 132 -17.08 10.41 -10.98
N ARG A 133 -16.58 11.29 -10.10
CA ARG A 133 -16.90 12.73 -10.13
C ARG A 133 -16.30 13.46 -11.33
N ASP A 134 -15.06 13.17 -11.70
CA ASP A 134 -14.39 13.85 -12.82
C ASP A 134 -14.99 13.46 -14.19
N HIS A 135 -15.77 12.38 -14.25
CA HIS A 135 -16.42 11.88 -15.47
C HIS A 135 -17.94 12.12 -15.55
N LEU A 136 -18.58 12.68 -14.52
CA LEU A 136 -20.00 13.01 -14.52
C LEU A 136 -20.22 14.52 -14.71
N ASP A 137 -21.00 14.89 -15.73
CA ASP A 137 -21.57 16.24 -15.84
C ASP A 137 -22.35 16.58 -14.56
N SER A 138 -22.33 17.85 -14.13
CA SER A 138 -22.92 18.32 -12.85
C SER A 138 -24.39 17.94 -12.63
N ASP A 139 -25.08 17.53 -13.70
CA ASP A 139 -26.51 17.25 -13.72
C ASP A 139 -26.82 15.75 -13.53
N ASN A 140 -25.80 14.88 -13.56
CA ASN A 140 -25.93 13.43 -13.33
C ASN A 140 -25.02 12.96 -12.20
N VAL A 141 -24.91 13.74 -11.11
CA VAL A 141 -24.29 13.24 -9.88
C VAL A 141 -25.14 12.06 -9.41
N LEU A 142 -24.70 10.85 -9.74
CA LEU A 142 -25.25 9.63 -9.17
C LEU A 142 -25.23 9.80 -7.64
N ASP A 143 -26.23 9.24 -6.95
CA ASP A 143 -26.24 9.05 -5.49
C ASP A 143 -25.07 8.13 -5.08
N ASP A 144 -23.85 8.60 -5.31
CA ASP A 144 -22.65 7.98 -4.80
C ASP A 144 -22.61 8.27 -3.30
N TRP A 145 -22.09 7.31 -2.55
CA TRP A 145 -21.97 7.39 -1.09
C TRP A 145 -21.16 8.61 -0.58
N ILE A 146 -20.41 9.30 -1.46
CA ILE A 146 -19.71 10.58 -1.23
C ILE A 146 -20.44 11.79 -1.86
N GLY A 147 -21.33 11.58 -2.82
CA GLY A 147 -21.90 12.58 -3.71
C GLY A 147 -23.22 13.18 -3.26
N PHE A 148 -23.37 13.51 -1.97
CA PHE A 148 -24.52 14.33 -1.58
C PHE A 148 -24.29 15.78 -2.01
N PRO A 149 -25.24 16.40 -2.75
CA PRO A 149 -25.09 17.75 -3.31
C PRO A 149 -24.72 18.83 -2.27
N ASP A 150 -25.09 18.61 -1.00
CA ASP A 150 -24.93 19.59 0.08
C ASP A 150 -23.65 19.39 0.93
N TYR A 151 -22.93 18.27 0.77
CA TYR A 151 -21.77 17.93 1.61
C TYR A 151 -20.49 17.90 0.79
N TYR A 152 -20.05 19.10 0.42
CA TYR A 152 -18.79 19.30 -0.28
C TYR A 152 -17.63 19.16 0.72
N PHE A 153 -17.04 17.96 0.81
CA PHE A 153 -15.82 17.77 1.60
C PHE A 153 -14.63 18.44 0.88
N GLU A 154 -14.34 19.69 1.26
CA GLU A 154 -13.13 20.39 0.84
C GLU A 154 -11.91 19.79 1.54
N GLY A 155 -10.98 19.29 0.73
CA GLY A 155 -9.69 18.80 1.21
C GLY A 155 -9.52 17.28 1.16
N GLU A 156 -8.34 16.86 0.71
CA GLU A 156 -7.92 15.46 0.60
C GLU A 156 -8.01 14.70 1.93
N ALA A 157 -7.72 15.39 3.05
CA ALA A 157 -7.77 14.78 4.38
C ALA A 157 -9.21 14.43 4.80
N VAL A 158 -10.18 15.31 4.51
CA VAL A 158 -11.57 15.10 4.88
C VAL A 158 -12.18 13.96 4.06
N ARG A 159 -11.87 13.91 2.76
CA ARG A 159 -12.23 12.80 1.88
C ARG A 159 -11.65 11.47 2.37
N TYR A 160 -10.36 11.46 2.73
CA TYR A 160 -9.74 10.26 3.30
C TYR A 160 -10.42 9.79 4.58
N ILE A 161 -10.75 10.71 5.50
CA ILE A 161 -11.44 10.38 6.76
C ILE A 161 -12.85 9.83 6.49
N ALA A 162 -13.60 10.44 5.57
CA ALA A 162 -14.93 9.96 5.18
C ALA A 162 -14.85 8.55 4.57
N SER A 163 -13.92 8.32 3.65
CA SER A 163 -13.67 7.00 3.07
C SER A 163 -13.24 5.96 4.11
N LEU A 164 -12.42 6.37 5.07
CA LEU A 164 -11.95 5.51 6.16
C LEU A 164 -13.11 5.10 7.08
N TYR A 165 -13.94 6.07 7.44
CA TYR A 165 -15.14 5.84 8.25
C TYR A 165 -16.10 4.86 7.55
N TRP A 166 -16.45 5.15 6.30
CA TRP A 166 -17.37 4.31 5.50
C TRP A 166 -16.86 2.89 5.31
N THR A 167 -15.55 2.75 5.02
CA THR A 167 -14.92 1.42 4.87
C THR A 167 -14.96 0.64 6.18
N SER A 168 -14.68 1.32 7.29
CA SER A 168 -14.67 0.68 8.61
C SER A 168 -16.07 0.21 8.99
N SER A 169 -17.10 1.06 8.87
CA SER A 169 -18.48 0.70 9.20
C SER A 169 -18.99 -0.48 8.37
N THR A 170 -18.69 -0.48 7.06
CA THR A 170 -19.03 -1.58 6.15
C THR A 170 -18.34 -2.89 6.56
N MET A 171 -17.07 -2.84 6.96
CA MET A 171 -16.34 -4.03 7.42
C MET A 171 -16.87 -4.59 8.74
N TYR A 172 -17.34 -3.73 9.65
CA TYR A 172 -17.96 -4.15 10.91
C TYR A 172 -19.41 -4.64 10.75
N GLY A 173 -19.96 -4.56 9.53
CA GLY A 173 -21.33 -4.98 9.24
C GLY A 173 -22.39 -4.02 9.81
N GLU A 174 -21.97 -2.83 10.21
CA GLU A 174 -22.89 -1.77 10.60
C GLU A 174 -23.57 -1.26 9.33
N ARG A 175 -24.91 -1.31 9.29
CA ARG A 175 -25.68 -0.71 8.19
C ARG A 175 -25.67 0.81 8.37
N THR A 176 -24.55 1.42 8.06
CA THR A 176 -24.44 2.87 7.89
C THR A 176 -25.15 3.25 6.60
N ASN A 177 -26.17 4.09 6.72
CA ASN A 177 -26.77 4.72 5.54
C ASN A 177 -25.80 5.84 5.14
N PRO A 178 -25.10 5.74 4.00
CA PRO A 178 -24.03 6.68 3.65
C PRO A 178 -24.49 8.15 3.66
N VAL A 179 -25.79 8.38 3.43
CA VAL A 179 -26.46 9.69 3.51
C VAL A 179 -26.34 10.31 4.90
N ASN A 180 -26.71 9.57 5.95
CA ASN A 180 -26.84 10.12 7.29
C ASN A 180 -25.48 10.28 7.97
N ASP A 181 -24.54 9.38 7.68
CA ASP A 181 -23.28 9.35 8.41
C ASP A 181 -22.25 10.35 7.85
N ALA A 182 -22.34 10.68 6.55
CA ALA A 182 -21.57 11.79 5.97
C ALA A 182 -21.92 13.14 6.64
N THR A 183 -23.19 13.38 6.96
CA THR A 183 -23.62 14.58 7.70
C THR A 183 -23.06 14.62 9.13
N LEU A 184 -22.93 13.44 9.75
CA LEU A 184 -22.44 13.30 11.12
C LEU A 184 -20.93 13.55 11.19
N VAL A 185 -20.15 13.03 10.23
CA VAL A 185 -18.71 13.32 10.10
C VAL A 185 -18.46 14.81 9.82
N HIS A 186 -19.25 15.45 8.95
CA HIS A 186 -19.14 16.88 8.68
C HIS A 186 -19.44 17.74 9.93
N SER A 187 -20.38 17.32 10.79
CA SER A 187 -20.70 18.06 12.02
C SER A 187 -19.66 17.93 13.15
N LEU A 188 -18.73 16.98 13.03
CA LEU A 188 -17.67 16.72 14.00
C LEU A 188 -16.32 17.38 13.65
N LEU A 189 -16.20 17.94 12.45
CA LEU A 189 -15.02 18.67 11.94
C LEU A 189 -15.28 20.18 11.92
#